data_AF-B9RDF7-F1
#
_entry.id   AF-B9RDF7-F1
#
_cell.length_a   1.000
_cell.length_b   1.000
_cell.length_c   1.000
_cell.angle_alpha   90.00
_cell.angle_beta   90.00
_cell.angle_gamma   90.00
#
_symmetry.space_group_name_H-M   'P 1'
#
loop_
_entity.id
_entity.type
_entity.pdbx_description
1 polymer ?
#
loop_
_entity_poly.entity_id
_entity_poly.type
_entity_poly.pdbx_seq_one_letter_code
_entity_poly.pdbx_strand_id
1 'polypeptide(L)'
;MLKTHTGKSIKDPNYAPVTGTVFGQIFFCYNNIYDHLTEVAKKQKTFRILIPKHSALFTTDTRNIEHMLKTKFHKYSRGKLNKEIESDLFGEAVDGVFDMQDILMKCTLDSIFKIGFGVELNFLEWSTAEGTALMRAFDESNALIHWRHLHLRRTSKSLMILSATLSVLGGSCSPSTYIRMPRRICCQHFLMESEKDPEKMNDKYLRNIILNFMIAGKDTSANSLSWFFYVLCKNPLVQEKVAQVVGQVTVSQDDNVVGDFIARITDETLEQMHYLHATLTETLRLYLGVPLDGRCAKEDDILPDGFRMRKGDGLFYMAYAMGRMPYIWGEDAEDFRPERWLNNGIF
;
A
#
# COMPACT_ATOMS: atom_id res chain seq x y z
N MET A 1 20.39 -1.16 -34.25
CA MET A 1 18.91 -1.15 -34.20
C MET A 1 18.47 -2.17 -33.15
N LEU A 2 18.34 -1.75 -31.88
CA LEU A 2 18.05 -2.66 -30.76
C LEU A 2 16.61 -3.17 -30.86
N LYS A 3 16.42 -4.32 -31.52
CA LYS A 3 15.22 -5.16 -31.34
C LYS A 3 15.32 -5.77 -29.94
N THR A 4 14.75 -5.14 -28.93
CA THR A 4 14.53 -5.83 -27.66
C THR A 4 13.58 -7.00 -27.91
N HIS A 5 13.89 -8.16 -27.32
CA HIS A 5 13.32 -9.50 -27.52
C HIS A 5 11.79 -9.66 -27.28
N THR A 6 10.99 -8.62 -27.48
CA THR A 6 9.52 -8.63 -27.36
C THR A 6 8.79 -8.39 -28.68
N GLY A 7 9.49 -8.28 -29.81
CA GLY A 7 8.86 -8.13 -31.13
C GLY A 7 8.01 -6.86 -31.28
N LYS A 8 8.25 -5.85 -30.43
CA LYS A 8 7.67 -4.50 -30.51
C LYS A 8 8.77 -3.56 -30.96
N SER A 9 8.60 -2.89 -32.09
CA SER A 9 9.53 -1.82 -32.46
C SER A 9 9.37 -0.68 -31.44
N ILE A 10 10.49 -0.15 -30.95
CA ILE A 10 10.52 1.00 -30.04
C ILE A 10 9.81 2.22 -30.67
N LYS A 11 9.75 2.26 -32.01
CA LYS A 11 9.18 3.35 -32.80
C LYS A 11 7.81 3.01 -33.44
N ASP A 12 7.17 1.90 -33.05
CA ASP A 12 5.85 1.55 -33.59
C ASP A 12 4.77 2.48 -32.99
N PRO A 13 4.06 3.27 -33.81
CA PRO A 13 3.06 4.22 -33.33
C PRO A 13 1.81 3.53 -32.74
N ASN A 14 1.59 2.24 -33.02
CA ASN A 14 0.47 1.48 -32.45
C ASN A 14 0.66 1.10 -30.99
N TYR A 15 1.86 1.29 -30.44
CA TYR A 15 2.17 1.02 -29.04
C TYR A 15 2.57 2.32 -28.35
N ALA A 16 2.25 2.44 -27.06
CA ALA A 16 2.66 3.61 -26.27
C ALA A 16 4.18 3.83 -26.39
N PRO A 17 4.69 5.06 -26.47
CA PRO A 17 6.11 5.29 -26.67
C PRO A 17 6.94 4.84 -25.46
N VAL A 18 8.18 4.49 -25.74
CA VAL A 18 9.13 4.03 -24.73
C VAL A 18 9.86 5.23 -24.14
N THR A 19 9.73 5.42 -22.83
CA THR A 19 10.39 6.53 -22.11
C THR A 19 11.67 6.11 -21.42
N GLY A 20 11.91 4.80 -21.25
CA GLY A 20 13.15 4.29 -20.68
C GLY A 20 13.17 2.78 -20.49
N THR A 21 14.18 2.33 -19.76
CA THR A 21 14.32 0.94 -19.30
C THR A 21 14.25 0.91 -17.79
N VAL A 22 13.86 -0.24 -17.22
CA VAL A 22 13.82 -0.43 -15.76
C VAL A 22 15.17 -0.16 -15.11
N PHE A 23 16.27 -0.47 -15.80
CA PHE A 23 17.63 -0.16 -15.33
C PHE A 23 17.89 1.35 -15.28
N GLY A 24 17.41 2.11 -16.26
CA GLY A 24 17.54 3.57 -16.22
C GLY A 24 16.88 4.18 -14.98
N GLN A 25 15.73 3.63 -14.57
CA GLN A 25 15.02 4.08 -13.38
C GLN A 25 15.76 3.71 -12.09
N ILE A 26 16.21 2.46 -11.98
CA ILE A 26 16.93 1.94 -10.81
C ILE A 26 18.31 2.61 -10.65
N PHE A 27 19.00 2.95 -11.74
CA PHE A 27 20.37 3.50 -11.64
C PHE A 27 20.42 5.02 -11.56
N PHE A 28 19.48 5.75 -12.19
CA PHE A 28 19.54 7.22 -12.28
C PHE A 28 18.45 7.95 -11.49
N CYS A 29 17.33 7.30 -11.19
CA CYS A 29 16.17 7.94 -10.54
C CYS A 29 15.76 7.24 -9.24
N TYR A 30 16.63 6.41 -8.65
CA TYR A 30 16.27 5.53 -7.53
C TYR A 30 15.60 6.25 -6.35
N ASN A 31 16.20 7.35 -5.89
CA ASN A 31 15.66 8.14 -4.76
C ASN A 31 14.44 8.98 -5.14
N ASN A 32 14.12 9.11 -6.43
CA ASN A 32 13.01 9.92 -6.89
C ASN A 32 12.27 9.32 -8.10
N ILE A 33 11.97 8.02 -8.02
CA ILE A 33 11.39 7.29 -9.14
C ILE A 33 9.96 7.79 -9.42
N TYR A 34 9.19 8.10 -8.38
CA TYR A 34 7.79 8.49 -8.50
C TYR A 34 7.61 9.92 -9.00
N ASP A 35 8.44 10.89 -8.59
CA ASP A 35 8.34 12.24 -9.18
C ASP A 35 8.85 12.22 -10.63
N HIS A 36 9.94 11.49 -10.92
CA HIS A 36 10.39 11.34 -12.31
C HIS A 36 9.31 10.75 -13.21
N LEU A 37 8.67 9.67 -12.77
CA LEU A 37 7.55 9.06 -13.46
C LEU A 37 6.36 10.03 -13.59
N THR A 38 6.09 10.86 -12.58
CA THR A 38 5.05 11.89 -12.61
C THR A 38 5.34 12.96 -13.67
N GLU A 39 6.59 13.42 -13.78
CA GLU A 39 6.99 14.39 -14.82
C GLU A 39 6.89 13.81 -16.23
N VAL A 40 7.17 12.51 -16.39
CA VAL A 40 6.90 11.80 -17.65
C VAL A 40 5.40 11.73 -17.91
N ALA A 41 4.58 11.43 -16.90
CA ALA A 41 3.13 11.33 -17.01
C ALA A 41 2.45 12.67 -17.36
N LYS A 42 2.99 13.80 -16.85
CA LYS A 42 2.54 15.16 -17.19
C LYS A 42 2.71 15.46 -18.68
N LYS A 43 3.80 14.98 -19.30
CA LYS A 43 4.05 15.12 -20.75
C LYS A 43 3.22 14.13 -21.56
N GLN A 44 3.02 12.94 -21.01
CA GLN A 44 2.36 11.84 -21.71
C GLN A 44 1.59 10.93 -20.77
N LYS A 45 0.27 10.85 -20.99
CA LYS A 45 -0.65 10.09 -20.12
C LYS A 45 -0.40 8.59 -20.10
N THR A 46 0.07 7.99 -21.21
CA THR A 46 0.36 6.55 -21.32
C THR A 46 1.71 6.32 -21.98
N PHE A 47 2.61 5.60 -21.31
CA PHE A 47 3.97 5.31 -21.79
C PHE A 47 4.45 3.91 -21.38
N ARG A 48 5.56 3.46 -21.96
CA ARG A 48 6.18 2.15 -21.67
C ARG A 48 7.57 2.29 -21.07
N ILE A 49 7.84 1.43 -20.10
CA ILE A 49 9.19 1.12 -19.63
C ILE A 49 9.52 -0.32 -20.03
N LEU A 50 10.71 -0.48 -20.59
CA LEU A 50 11.20 -1.78 -21.02
C LEU A 50 11.81 -2.54 -19.84
N ILE A 51 11.31 -3.74 -19.63
CA ILE A 51 11.79 -4.69 -18.63
C ILE A 51 12.40 -5.87 -19.40
N PRO A 52 13.44 -6.56 -18.90
CA PRO A 52 13.90 -7.79 -19.54
C PRO A 52 12.73 -8.74 -19.83
N LYS A 53 12.57 -9.13 -21.10
CA LYS A 53 11.53 -10.04 -21.64
C LYS A 53 10.08 -9.52 -21.63
N HIS A 54 9.79 -8.35 -21.06
CA HIS A 54 8.42 -7.80 -20.95
C HIS A 54 8.38 -6.28 -21.21
N SER A 55 7.17 -5.72 -21.33
CA SER A 55 6.98 -4.28 -21.22
C SER A 55 5.95 -3.98 -20.14
N ALA A 56 6.23 -2.96 -19.34
CA ALA A 56 5.28 -2.39 -18.40
C ALA A 56 4.74 -1.09 -19.00
N LEU A 57 3.43 -1.03 -19.18
CA LEU A 57 2.70 0.17 -19.56
C LEU A 57 2.30 0.90 -18.28
N PHE A 58 2.51 2.20 -18.27
CA PHE A 58 2.14 3.10 -17.19
C PHE A 58 1.13 4.09 -17.74
N THR A 59 0.01 4.28 -17.04
CA THR A 59 -1.07 5.16 -17.46
C THR A 59 -1.58 6.03 -16.32
N THR A 60 -1.87 7.29 -16.64
CA THR A 60 -2.70 8.19 -15.81
C THR A 60 -4.04 8.48 -16.49
N ASP A 61 -4.26 8.00 -17.73
CA ASP A 61 -5.54 8.13 -18.43
C ASP A 61 -6.65 7.33 -17.72
N THR A 62 -7.63 8.05 -17.20
CA THR A 62 -8.75 7.49 -16.43
C THR A 62 -9.58 6.50 -17.24
N ARG A 63 -9.65 6.64 -18.58
CA ARG A 63 -10.38 5.72 -19.45
C ARG A 63 -9.72 4.35 -19.51
N ASN A 64 -8.39 4.32 -19.58
CA ASN A 64 -7.62 3.07 -19.56
C ASN A 64 -7.75 2.36 -18.20
N ILE A 65 -7.80 3.13 -17.13
CA ILE A 65 -7.93 2.61 -15.76
C ILE A 65 -9.32 2.01 -15.55
N GLU A 66 -10.39 2.72 -15.95
CA GLU A 66 -11.74 2.18 -15.93
C GLU A 66 -11.85 0.94 -16.83
N HIS A 67 -11.17 0.94 -17.98
CA HIS A 67 -11.13 -0.22 -18.86
C HIS A 67 -10.53 -1.45 -18.18
N MET A 68 -9.38 -1.27 -17.51
CA MET A 68 -8.70 -2.34 -16.80
C MET A 68 -9.46 -2.82 -15.55
N LEU A 69 -9.97 -1.90 -14.74
CA LEU A 69 -10.52 -2.20 -13.41
C LEU A 69 -12.01 -2.54 -13.44
N LYS A 70 -12.75 -2.12 -14.47
CA LYS A 70 -14.20 -2.25 -14.53
C LYS A 70 -14.67 -2.97 -15.79
N THR A 71 -14.41 -2.44 -16.99
CA THR A 71 -15.07 -2.93 -18.21
C THR A 71 -14.48 -4.24 -18.74
N LYS A 72 -13.17 -4.43 -18.65
CA LYS A 72 -12.43 -5.62 -19.12
C LYS A 72 -11.67 -6.33 -18.01
N PHE A 73 -12.08 -6.17 -16.75
CA PHE A 73 -11.43 -6.75 -15.58
C PHE A 73 -11.03 -8.23 -15.73
N HIS A 74 -11.89 -9.06 -16.32
CA HIS A 74 -11.62 -10.49 -16.53
C HIS A 74 -10.38 -10.77 -17.41
N LYS A 75 -10.04 -9.85 -18.32
CA LYS A 75 -8.85 -9.92 -19.19
C LYS A 75 -7.54 -9.59 -18.46
N TYR A 76 -7.61 -9.03 -17.26
CA TYR A 76 -6.46 -8.56 -16.50
C TYR A 76 -6.33 -9.31 -15.16
N SER A 77 -5.21 -9.99 -14.92
CA SER A 77 -4.93 -10.68 -13.65
C SER A 77 -3.83 -9.99 -12.85
N ARG A 78 -3.78 -10.24 -11.53
CA ARG A 78 -2.56 -10.04 -10.75
C ARG A 78 -1.47 -10.99 -11.28
N GLY A 79 -0.70 -10.53 -12.26
CA GLY A 79 0.37 -11.30 -12.88
C GLY A 79 1.49 -11.61 -11.88
N LYS A 80 2.43 -12.49 -12.25
CA LYS A 80 3.59 -12.82 -11.41
C LYS A 80 4.42 -11.58 -11.07
N LEU A 81 4.58 -10.67 -12.03
CA LEU A 81 5.35 -9.43 -11.88
C LEU A 81 4.76 -8.48 -10.83
N ASN A 82 3.44 -8.34 -10.74
CA ASN A 82 2.81 -7.39 -9.80
C ASN A 82 2.86 -7.90 -8.37
N LYS A 83 2.73 -9.23 -8.20
CA LYS A 83 2.97 -9.89 -6.91
C LYS A 83 4.43 -9.73 -6.42
N GLU A 84 5.37 -9.40 -7.31
CA GLU A 84 6.78 -9.17 -6.99
C GLU A 84 7.11 -7.68 -6.82
N ILE A 85 6.31 -6.75 -7.36
CA ILE A 85 6.51 -5.29 -7.23
C ILE A 85 5.82 -4.74 -5.98
N GLU A 86 4.69 -5.33 -5.55
CA GLU A 86 3.94 -4.91 -4.33
C GLU A 86 4.77 -5.02 -3.03
N SER A 87 5.96 -5.64 -3.06
CA SER A 87 6.85 -5.82 -1.91
C SER A 87 7.99 -4.80 -1.79
N ASP A 88 8.11 -3.84 -2.71
CA ASP A 88 9.27 -2.93 -2.84
C ASP A 88 9.00 -1.51 -2.29
N LEU A 89 8.26 -1.38 -1.19
CA LEU A 89 8.00 -0.08 -0.59
C LEU A 89 8.75 0.09 0.73
N PHE A 90 9.40 1.27 0.86
CA PHE A 90 9.83 1.95 2.09
C PHE A 90 11.31 1.83 2.49
N GLY A 91 11.90 3.00 2.75
CA GLY A 91 13.29 3.21 3.16
C GLY A 91 13.43 3.38 4.68
N GLU A 92 14.68 3.40 5.14
CA GLU A 92 15.07 3.30 6.56
C GLU A 92 15.05 4.65 7.29
N ALA A 93 14.75 4.59 8.59
CA ALA A 93 14.75 5.73 9.52
C ALA A 93 16.16 6.07 10.03
N VAL A 94 16.37 7.34 10.41
CA VAL A 94 17.65 7.89 10.91
C VAL A 94 17.47 8.35 12.36
N ASP A 95 18.46 8.01 13.19
CA ASP A 95 18.47 8.17 14.66
C ASP A 95 18.39 9.61 15.19
N GLY A 96 17.70 9.78 16.33
CA GLY A 96 17.84 10.93 17.24
C GLY A 96 16.69 11.95 17.28
N VAL A 97 15.61 11.73 16.51
CA VAL A 97 14.38 12.54 16.48
C VAL A 97 13.21 11.65 16.93
N PHE A 98 12.14 12.21 17.50
CA PHE A 98 10.92 11.44 17.83
C PHE A 98 10.40 10.75 16.56
N ASP A 99 10.66 9.45 16.46
CA ASP A 99 10.34 8.65 15.28
C ASP A 99 8.87 8.21 15.34
N MET A 100 8.00 9.05 14.77
CA MET A 100 6.59 8.72 14.60
C MET A 100 6.39 7.45 13.75
N GLN A 101 7.29 7.16 12.80
CA GLN A 101 7.12 6.03 11.89
C GLN A 101 7.18 4.70 12.65
N ASP A 102 8.18 4.51 13.52
CA ASP A 102 8.31 3.29 14.32
C ASP A 102 7.09 3.06 15.24
N ILE A 103 6.63 4.11 15.91
CA ILE A 103 5.45 4.04 16.79
C ILE A 103 4.19 3.70 15.98
N LEU A 104 3.99 4.33 14.83
CA LEU A 104 2.84 4.07 13.96
C LEU A 104 2.89 2.66 13.35
N MET A 105 4.07 2.14 13.01
CA MET A 105 4.26 0.76 12.56
C MET A 105 3.90 -0.25 13.67
N LYS A 106 4.32 0.02 14.91
CA LYS A 106 3.93 -0.79 16.08
C LYS A 106 2.41 -0.74 16.32
N CYS A 107 1.83 0.45 16.32
CA CYS A 107 0.41 0.67 16.59
C CYS A 107 -0.50 0.02 15.54
N THR A 108 -0.16 0.14 14.26
CA THR A 108 -0.94 -0.45 13.16
C THR A 108 -0.87 -1.97 13.17
N LEU A 109 0.30 -2.53 13.47
CA LEU A 109 0.46 -3.97 13.63
C LEU A 109 -0.37 -4.51 14.80
N ASP A 110 -0.29 -3.88 15.97
CA ASP A 110 -1.12 -4.21 17.13
C ASP A 110 -2.61 -4.15 16.79
N SER A 111 -3.05 -3.10 16.08
CA SER A 111 -4.45 -2.90 15.70
C SER A 111 -4.95 -4.01 14.77
N ILE A 112 -4.18 -4.41 13.76
CA ILE A 112 -4.54 -5.50 12.84
C ILE A 112 -4.64 -6.82 13.56
N PHE A 113 -3.71 -7.11 14.48
CA PHE A 113 -3.76 -8.35 15.23
C PHE A 113 -4.91 -8.41 16.22
N LYS A 114 -5.16 -7.29 16.92
CA LYS A 114 -6.27 -7.20 17.85
C LYS A 114 -7.62 -7.30 17.16
N ILE A 115 -7.83 -6.57 16.05
CA ILE A 115 -9.10 -6.54 15.33
C ILE A 115 -9.28 -7.78 14.45
N GLY A 116 -8.26 -8.15 13.68
CA GLY A 116 -8.30 -9.22 12.69
C GLY A 116 -8.22 -10.62 13.29
N PHE A 117 -7.38 -10.79 14.32
CA PHE A 117 -7.04 -12.10 14.88
C PHE A 117 -7.40 -12.24 16.37
N GLY A 118 -7.84 -11.18 17.04
CA GLY A 118 -8.18 -11.19 18.46
C GLY A 118 -6.96 -11.35 19.37
N VAL A 119 -5.76 -11.04 18.88
CA VAL A 119 -4.51 -11.20 19.62
C VAL A 119 -3.94 -9.83 19.93
N GLU A 120 -3.73 -9.53 21.21
CA GLU A 120 -2.97 -8.35 21.63
C GLU A 120 -1.49 -8.72 21.66
N LEU A 121 -0.68 -8.03 20.86
CA LEU A 121 0.77 -8.24 20.81
C LEU A 121 1.54 -7.26 21.71
N ASN A 122 0.90 -6.18 22.13
CA ASN A 122 1.41 -5.15 23.05
C ASN A 122 2.76 -4.59 22.60
N PHE A 123 2.93 -4.34 21.30
CA PHE A 123 4.16 -3.78 20.74
C PHE A 123 4.49 -2.40 21.29
N LEU A 124 3.49 -1.62 21.68
CA LEU A 124 3.67 -0.29 22.28
C LEU A 124 4.25 -0.33 23.70
N GLU A 125 4.09 -1.43 24.43
CA GLU A 125 4.62 -1.60 25.80
C GLU A 125 6.06 -2.16 25.83
N TRP A 126 6.69 -2.36 24.67
CA TRP A 126 8.10 -2.76 24.52
C TRP A 126 8.49 -4.10 25.19
N SER A 127 7.53 -4.96 25.55
CA SER A 127 7.78 -5.94 26.61
C SER A 127 7.79 -7.42 26.21
N THR A 128 7.56 -7.79 24.94
CA THR A 128 7.68 -9.21 24.51
C THR A 128 8.84 -9.43 23.54
N ALA A 129 9.73 -10.36 23.90
CA ALA A 129 10.86 -10.76 23.06
C ALA A 129 10.37 -11.36 21.73
N GLU A 130 9.22 -12.04 21.78
CA GLU A 130 8.54 -12.66 20.65
C GLU A 130 8.04 -11.62 19.64
N GLY A 131 7.42 -10.53 20.12
CA GLY A 131 6.97 -9.44 19.27
C GLY A 131 8.15 -8.78 18.56
N THR A 132 9.18 -8.39 19.31
CA THR A 132 10.37 -7.73 18.73
C THR A 132 11.06 -8.63 17.69
N ALA A 133 11.11 -9.94 17.93
CA ALA A 133 11.64 -10.91 16.98
C ALA A 133 10.77 -11.01 15.71
N LEU A 134 9.45 -11.02 15.84
CA LEU A 134 8.52 -11.03 14.71
C LEU A 134 8.67 -9.79 13.83
N MET A 135 8.74 -8.60 14.45
CA MET A 135 8.91 -7.32 13.74
C MET A 135 10.24 -7.30 12.97
N ARG A 136 11.35 -7.67 13.64
CA ARG A 136 12.67 -7.71 13.00
C ARG A 136 12.71 -8.70 11.84
N ALA A 137 12.15 -9.91 12.01
CA ALA A 137 12.10 -10.91 10.94
C ALA A 137 11.28 -10.43 9.74
N PHE A 138 10.20 -9.69 10.00
CA PHE A 138 9.36 -9.09 8.96
C PHE A 138 10.10 -7.97 8.21
N ASP A 139 10.72 -7.03 8.93
CA ASP A 139 11.46 -5.91 8.33
C ASP A 139 12.70 -6.41 7.56
N GLU A 140 13.42 -7.41 8.09
CA GLU A 140 14.52 -8.08 7.36
C GLU A 140 14.04 -8.79 6.09
N SER A 141 12.86 -9.41 6.14
CA SER A 141 12.25 -10.06 4.97
C SER A 141 11.92 -9.03 3.88
N ASN A 142 11.31 -7.90 4.25
CA ASN A 142 10.99 -6.81 3.32
C ASN A 142 12.26 -6.20 2.71
N ALA A 143 13.27 -5.90 3.55
CA ALA A 143 14.55 -5.38 3.08
C ALA A 143 15.24 -6.34 2.07
N LEU A 144 15.18 -7.65 2.29
CA LEU A 144 15.76 -8.63 1.38
C LEU A 144 15.02 -8.75 0.05
N ILE A 145 13.70 -8.56 0.04
CA ILE A 145 12.92 -8.51 -1.20
C ILE A 145 13.32 -7.27 -2.01
N HIS A 146 13.47 -6.14 -1.34
CA HIS A 146 13.91 -4.89 -1.95
C HIS A 146 15.29 -5.00 -2.67
N TRP A 147 16.23 -5.81 -2.16
CA TRP A 147 17.54 -6.04 -2.81
C TRP A 147 17.54 -7.15 -3.88
N ARG A 148 16.40 -7.81 -4.14
CA ARG A 148 16.30 -9.00 -5.01
C ARG A 148 16.73 -8.74 -6.44
N HIS A 149 16.58 -7.51 -6.93
CA HIS A 149 16.97 -7.11 -8.28
C HIS A 149 18.44 -6.77 -8.43
N LEU A 150 19.12 -6.41 -7.34
CA LEU A 150 20.54 -6.03 -7.37
C LEU A 150 21.47 -7.23 -7.13
N HIS A 151 21.03 -8.29 -6.45
CA HIS A 151 21.88 -9.45 -6.13
C HIS A 151 21.20 -10.81 -6.40
N LEU A 152 21.53 -11.43 -7.55
CA LEU A 152 21.07 -12.76 -8.00
C LEU A 152 21.35 -13.93 -7.03
N ARG A 153 22.22 -13.76 -6.04
CA ARG A 153 22.76 -14.84 -5.19
C ARG A 153 22.07 -15.02 -3.82
N ARG A 154 21.07 -14.19 -3.49
CA ARG A 154 20.44 -14.15 -2.15
C ARG A 154 18.97 -14.61 -2.09
N THR A 155 18.38 -15.05 -3.20
CA THR A 155 17.01 -15.61 -3.27
C THR A 155 16.78 -16.84 -2.39
N SER A 156 17.83 -17.60 -2.06
CA SER A 156 17.74 -18.72 -1.12
C SER A 156 17.64 -18.27 0.35
N LYS A 157 18.20 -17.11 0.71
CA LYS A 157 18.14 -16.55 2.07
C LYS A 157 16.78 -15.93 2.38
N SER A 158 16.14 -15.25 1.42
CA SER A 158 14.79 -14.72 1.57
C SER A 158 13.76 -15.84 1.82
N LEU A 159 13.89 -16.99 1.15
CA LEU A 159 13.08 -18.19 1.42
C LEU A 159 13.34 -18.78 2.83
N MET A 160 14.59 -18.78 3.30
CA MET A 160 14.93 -19.21 4.66
C MET A 160 14.39 -18.26 5.74
N ILE A 161 14.33 -16.96 5.49
CA ILE A 161 13.85 -15.98 6.49
C ILE A 161 12.32 -15.88 6.49
N LEU A 162 11.66 -16.09 5.35
CA LEU A 162 10.21 -16.36 5.33
C LEU A 162 9.90 -17.63 6.14
N SER A 163 10.75 -18.67 6.06
CA SER A 163 10.64 -19.85 6.92
C SER A 163 10.90 -19.55 8.40
N ALA A 164 11.81 -18.62 8.71
CA ALA A 164 12.09 -18.17 10.07
C ALA A 164 10.90 -17.38 10.66
N THR A 165 10.30 -16.47 9.90
CA THR A 165 9.07 -15.74 10.25
C THR A 165 7.90 -16.71 10.45
N LEU A 166 7.76 -17.71 9.57
CA LEU A 166 6.80 -18.81 9.70
C LEU A 166 7.10 -19.75 10.88
N SER A 167 8.36 -19.81 11.35
CA SER A 167 8.79 -20.62 12.50
C SER A 167 8.60 -19.89 13.83
N VAL A 168 8.71 -18.56 13.88
CA VAL A 168 8.29 -17.74 15.03
C VAL A 168 6.76 -17.80 15.16
N LEU A 169 6.03 -17.67 14.05
CA LEU A 169 4.59 -17.96 14.01
C LEU A 169 4.29 -19.44 14.34
N GLY A 170 5.17 -20.38 14.05
CA GLY A 170 5.01 -21.79 14.41
C GLY A 170 5.35 -22.14 15.87
N GLY A 171 6.24 -21.37 16.49
CA GLY A 171 6.66 -21.51 17.89
C GLY A 171 5.74 -20.75 18.86
N SER A 172 5.24 -19.59 18.46
CA SER A 172 4.24 -18.81 19.20
C SER A 172 2.80 -19.24 18.87
N CYS A 173 2.54 -19.78 17.67
CA CYS A 173 1.27 -20.43 17.33
C CYS A 173 1.46 -21.94 17.14
N SER A 174 1.45 -22.68 18.25
CA SER A 174 1.15 -24.11 18.19
C SER A 174 -0.26 -24.31 17.60
N PRO A 175 -0.59 -25.50 17.05
CA PRO A 175 -1.97 -25.83 16.66
C PRO A 175 -2.99 -25.52 17.77
N SER A 176 -2.56 -25.62 19.04
CA SER A 176 -3.36 -25.23 20.21
C SER A 176 -3.58 -23.71 20.35
N THR A 177 -2.74 -22.83 19.82
CA THR A 177 -2.96 -21.38 19.77
C THR A 177 -3.99 -20.99 18.70
N TYR A 178 -4.02 -21.68 17.55
CA TYR A 178 -5.07 -21.49 16.53
C TYR A 178 -6.46 -21.84 17.08
N ILE A 179 -6.53 -22.87 17.92
CA ILE A 179 -7.75 -23.33 18.61
C ILE A 179 -8.15 -22.38 19.76
N ARG A 180 -7.20 -21.59 20.29
CA ARG A 180 -7.41 -20.65 21.41
C ARG A 180 -7.60 -19.19 20.99
N MET A 181 -7.49 -18.86 19.71
CA MET A 181 -7.76 -17.49 19.24
C MET A 181 -9.20 -17.10 19.61
N PRO A 182 -9.42 -15.95 20.28
CA PRO A 182 -10.76 -15.47 20.54
C PRO A 182 -11.54 -15.36 19.22
N ARG A 183 -12.71 -16.02 19.18
CA ARG A 183 -13.57 -16.09 18.00
C ARG A 183 -14.13 -14.71 17.64
N ARG A 184 -13.47 -13.95 16.77
CA ARG A 184 -14.08 -12.79 16.08
C ARG A 184 -13.65 -12.65 14.62
N ILE A 185 -14.41 -11.79 13.94
CA ILE A 185 -14.76 -11.64 12.51
C ILE A 185 -13.87 -12.40 11.48
N CYS A 186 -12.58 -12.10 11.38
CA CYS A 186 -11.73 -12.66 10.31
C CYS A 186 -11.41 -14.15 10.55
N CYS A 187 -10.87 -14.48 11.72
CA CYS A 187 -10.59 -15.88 12.09
C CYS A 187 -11.86 -16.74 12.09
N GLN A 188 -12.99 -16.20 12.55
CA GLN A 188 -14.24 -16.96 12.58
C GLN A 188 -14.71 -17.33 11.18
N HIS A 189 -14.67 -16.40 10.21
CA HIS A 189 -15.00 -16.68 8.82
C HIS A 189 -14.02 -17.67 8.18
N PHE A 190 -12.71 -17.52 8.42
CA PHE A 190 -11.72 -18.44 7.84
C PHE A 190 -11.77 -19.84 8.45
N LEU A 191 -12.04 -19.95 9.76
CA LEU A 191 -12.20 -21.24 10.43
C LEU A 191 -13.50 -21.93 9.98
N MET A 192 -14.62 -21.20 9.90
CA MET A 192 -15.87 -21.73 9.34
C MET A 192 -15.72 -22.20 7.90
N GLU A 193 -14.94 -21.48 7.09
CA GLU A 193 -14.68 -21.89 5.71
C GLU A 193 -13.66 -23.05 5.65
N SER A 194 -12.74 -23.14 6.61
CA SER A 194 -11.84 -24.29 6.75
C SER A 194 -12.55 -25.58 7.11
N GLU A 195 -13.62 -25.49 7.90
CA GLU A 195 -14.48 -26.63 8.22
C GLU A 195 -15.24 -27.13 6.98
N LYS A 196 -15.51 -26.27 5.99
CA LYS A 196 -16.19 -26.64 4.73
C LYS A 196 -15.26 -27.19 3.65
N ASP A 197 -14.01 -26.71 3.56
CA ASP A 197 -13.01 -27.17 2.59
C ASP A 197 -11.63 -27.35 3.25
N PRO A 198 -11.46 -28.39 4.10
CA PRO A 198 -10.25 -28.60 4.88
C PRO A 198 -9.02 -28.95 4.03
N GLU A 199 -9.20 -29.44 2.80
CA GLU A 199 -8.07 -29.72 1.89
C GLU A 199 -7.47 -28.42 1.31
N LYS A 200 -8.31 -27.43 0.97
CA LYS A 200 -7.83 -26.14 0.45
C LYS A 200 -7.41 -25.16 1.54
N MET A 201 -8.09 -25.16 2.68
CA MET A 201 -7.88 -24.21 3.78
C MET A 201 -6.99 -24.81 4.89
N ASN A 202 -5.86 -25.39 4.50
CA ASN A 202 -4.90 -25.97 5.44
C ASN A 202 -4.07 -24.90 6.18
N ASP A 203 -3.31 -25.31 7.21
CA ASP A 203 -2.46 -24.44 8.04
C ASP A 203 -1.56 -23.52 7.21
N LYS A 204 -1.03 -24.01 6.09
CA LYS A 204 -0.17 -23.21 5.20
C LYS A 204 -0.96 -22.07 4.55
N TYR A 205 -2.19 -22.33 4.13
CA TYR A 205 -3.05 -21.33 3.54
C TYR A 205 -3.50 -20.27 4.57
N LEU A 206 -3.87 -20.70 5.78
CA LEU A 206 -4.21 -19.79 6.89
C LEU A 206 -3.02 -18.88 7.27
N ARG A 207 -1.80 -19.43 7.35
CA ARG A 207 -0.59 -18.64 7.59
C ARG A 207 -0.34 -17.61 6.49
N ASN A 208 -0.54 -17.98 5.23
CA ASN A 208 -0.40 -17.03 4.10
C ASN A 208 -1.43 -15.91 4.16
N ILE A 209 -2.66 -16.19 4.62
CA ILE A 209 -3.69 -15.16 4.84
C ILE A 209 -3.21 -14.17 5.90
N ILE A 210 -2.75 -14.67 7.05
CA ILE A 210 -2.26 -13.82 8.15
C ILE A 210 -1.12 -12.92 7.66
N LEU A 211 -0.14 -13.49 6.96
CA LEU A 211 0.96 -12.72 6.37
C LEU A 211 0.47 -11.65 5.38
N ASN A 212 -0.51 -11.97 4.53
CA ASN A 212 -1.07 -10.99 3.60
C ASN A 212 -1.75 -9.83 4.34
N PHE A 213 -2.47 -10.09 5.44
CA PHE A 213 -3.09 -9.04 6.25
C PHE A 213 -2.05 -8.17 6.97
N MET A 214 -0.97 -8.79 7.49
CA MET A 214 0.14 -8.05 8.10
C MET A 214 0.80 -7.09 7.10
N ILE A 215 1.16 -7.60 5.91
CA ILE A 215 1.80 -6.79 4.85
C ILE A 215 0.85 -5.69 4.38
N ALA A 216 -0.41 -6.01 4.15
CA ALA A 216 -1.36 -5.06 3.61
C ALA A 216 -1.68 -3.93 4.59
N GLY A 217 -1.76 -4.22 5.89
CA GLY A 217 -2.24 -3.25 6.86
C GLY A 217 -1.16 -2.50 7.64
N LYS A 218 0.01 -3.10 7.93
CA LYS A 218 1.04 -2.47 8.77
C LYS A 218 1.63 -1.26 8.08
N ASP A 219 2.37 -1.52 7.01
CA ASP A 219 3.24 -0.52 6.40
C ASP A 219 2.44 0.57 5.68
N THR A 220 1.34 0.20 5.00
CA THR A 220 0.50 1.15 4.25
C THR A 220 -0.19 2.14 5.17
N SER A 221 -0.77 1.68 6.28
CA SER A 221 -1.48 2.52 7.24
C SER A 221 -0.49 3.39 8.02
N ALA A 222 0.63 2.82 8.46
CA ALA A 222 1.65 3.56 9.20
C ALA A 222 2.25 4.68 8.35
N ASN A 223 2.64 4.40 7.12
CA ASN A 223 3.16 5.41 6.19
C ASN A 223 2.11 6.48 5.88
N SER A 224 0.84 6.11 5.70
CA SER A 224 -0.24 7.08 5.47
C SER A 224 -0.41 8.04 6.66
N LEU A 225 -0.35 7.52 7.89
CA LEU A 225 -0.42 8.34 9.11
C LEU A 225 0.81 9.23 9.29
N SER A 226 2.01 8.76 8.96
CA SER A 226 3.21 9.58 9.00
C SER A 226 3.14 10.76 8.03
N TRP A 227 2.66 10.53 6.80
CA TRP A 227 2.40 11.60 5.86
C TRP A 227 1.31 12.56 6.35
N PHE A 228 0.25 12.04 6.97
CA PHE A 228 -0.80 12.87 7.55
C PHE A 228 -0.23 13.84 8.60
N PHE A 229 0.53 13.33 9.58
CA PHE A 229 1.16 14.19 10.58
C PHE A 229 2.19 15.15 9.98
N TYR A 230 3.00 14.69 9.02
CA TYR A 230 3.94 15.57 8.30
C TYR A 230 3.21 16.75 7.65
N VAL A 231 2.10 16.49 6.95
CA VAL A 231 1.34 17.52 6.26
C VAL A 231 0.63 18.45 7.24
N LEU A 232 0.12 17.95 8.37
CA LEU A 232 -0.41 18.80 9.43
C LEU A 232 0.65 19.76 9.97
N CYS A 233 1.86 19.27 10.25
CA CYS A 233 2.98 20.13 10.69
C CYS A 233 3.36 21.21 9.66
N LYS A 234 3.14 20.95 8.37
CA LYS A 234 3.35 21.92 7.29
C LYS A 234 2.19 22.88 7.10
N ASN A 235 1.01 22.60 7.64
CA ASN A 235 -0.23 23.36 7.44
C ASN A 235 -0.91 23.70 8.79
N PRO A 236 -0.40 24.69 9.55
CA PRO A 236 -0.88 24.99 10.90
C PRO A 236 -2.39 25.30 10.98
N LEU A 237 -2.94 25.98 9.98
CA LEU A 237 -4.38 26.30 9.93
C LEU A 237 -5.24 25.04 9.74
N VAL A 238 -4.77 24.06 8.96
CA VAL A 238 -5.48 22.78 8.81
C VAL A 238 -5.36 21.98 10.10
N GLN A 239 -4.16 21.96 10.71
CA GLN A 239 -3.95 21.32 12.00
C GLN A 239 -4.88 21.86 13.08
N GLU A 240 -5.04 23.18 13.18
CA GLU A 240 -5.94 23.82 14.14
C GLU A 240 -7.40 23.40 13.90
N LYS A 241 -7.87 23.43 12.65
CA LYS A 241 -9.23 22.98 12.31
C LYS A 241 -9.47 21.50 12.65
N VAL A 242 -8.49 20.63 12.36
CA VAL A 242 -8.57 19.21 12.73
C VAL A 242 -8.64 19.05 14.25
N ALA A 243 -7.79 19.76 15.00
CA ALA A 243 -7.80 19.71 16.46
C ALA A 243 -9.12 20.22 17.05
N GLN A 244 -9.71 21.27 16.47
CA GLN A 244 -11.03 21.77 16.87
C GLN A 244 -12.14 20.73 16.62
N VAL A 245 -12.15 20.07 15.46
CA VAL A 245 -13.15 19.04 15.15
C VAL A 245 -13.04 17.84 16.10
N VAL A 246 -11.80 17.36 16.33
CA VAL A 246 -11.57 16.28 17.30
C VAL A 246 -12.02 16.74 18.69
N GLY A 247 -11.59 17.92 19.13
CA GLY A 247 -11.93 18.46 20.44
C GLY A 247 -13.44 18.63 20.67
N GLN A 248 -14.19 19.13 19.69
CA GLN A 248 -15.65 19.29 19.80
C GLN A 248 -16.37 17.96 20.01
N VAL A 249 -15.85 16.88 19.42
CA VAL A 249 -16.45 15.55 19.48
C VAL A 249 -15.96 14.77 20.71
N THR A 250 -14.75 15.05 21.19
CA THR A 250 -14.10 14.25 22.24
C THR A 250 -13.95 14.92 23.62
N VAL A 251 -14.09 16.24 23.74
CA VAL A 251 -13.85 16.96 25.02
C VAL A 251 -15.01 16.79 26.01
N SER A 252 -14.63 16.62 27.28
CA SER A 252 -15.50 16.67 28.47
C SER A 252 -15.04 17.81 29.39
N GLN A 253 -15.89 18.24 30.33
CA GLN A 253 -15.52 19.25 31.34
C GLN A 253 -14.47 18.74 32.36
N ASP A 254 -14.20 17.43 32.41
CA ASP A 254 -13.15 16.81 33.23
C ASP A 254 -12.08 16.16 32.34
N ASP A 255 -10.86 16.69 32.39
CA ASP A 255 -9.76 16.44 31.43
C ASP A 255 -8.95 15.15 31.65
N ASN A 256 -9.32 14.26 32.58
CA ASN A 256 -8.34 13.31 33.15
C ASN A 256 -8.66 11.80 33.06
N VAL A 257 -9.59 11.35 32.22
CA VAL A 257 -9.86 9.90 32.08
C VAL A 257 -9.74 9.47 30.62
N VAL A 258 -8.64 8.80 30.26
CA VAL A 258 -8.44 8.14 28.94
C VAL A 258 -9.61 7.22 28.58
N GLY A 259 -10.24 6.61 29.58
CA GLY A 259 -11.45 5.80 29.42
C GLY A 259 -12.64 6.58 28.85
N ASP A 260 -12.82 7.85 29.24
CA ASP A 260 -13.92 8.69 28.75
C ASP A 260 -13.70 9.14 27.31
N PHE A 261 -12.44 9.32 26.91
CA PHE A 261 -12.08 9.52 25.51
C PHE A 261 -12.45 8.29 24.67
N ILE A 262 -12.01 7.10 25.10
CA ILE A 262 -12.29 5.84 24.39
C ILE A 262 -13.80 5.59 24.27
N ALA A 263 -14.56 5.81 25.35
CA ALA A 263 -16.00 5.60 25.37
C ALA A 263 -16.76 6.52 24.40
N ARG A 264 -16.20 7.68 24.03
CA ARG A 264 -16.78 8.62 23.08
C ARG A 264 -16.42 8.35 21.64
N ILE A 265 -15.38 7.56 21.36
CA ILE A 265 -15.07 7.15 19.98
C ILE A 265 -16.07 6.06 19.57
N THR A 266 -17.23 6.49 19.11
CA THR A 266 -18.27 5.65 18.51
C THR A 266 -18.34 5.87 17.00
N ASP A 267 -18.97 4.96 16.27
CA ASP A 267 -19.15 5.09 14.82
C ASP A 267 -19.85 6.42 14.47
N GLU A 268 -20.87 6.82 15.24
CA GLU A 268 -21.58 8.09 15.04
C GLU A 268 -20.68 9.31 15.21
N THR A 269 -19.77 9.28 16.20
CA THR A 269 -18.82 10.37 16.42
C THR A 269 -17.78 10.45 15.31
N LEU A 270 -17.30 9.30 14.82
CA LEU A 270 -16.34 9.23 13.73
C LEU A 270 -16.96 9.74 12.42
N GLU A 271 -18.23 9.45 12.16
CA GLU A 271 -18.96 9.96 10.99
C GLU A 271 -19.08 11.50 10.98
N GLN A 272 -19.12 12.13 12.16
CA GLN A 272 -19.22 13.59 12.29
C GLN A 272 -17.89 14.32 12.05
N MET A 273 -16.75 13.63 12.08
CA MET A 273 -15.43 14.24 11.92
C MET A 273 -15.10 14.57 10.44
N HIS A 274 -16.01 15.23 9.72
CA HIS A 274 -15.91 15.47 8.28
C HIS A 274 -14.59 16.11 7.83
N TYR A 275 -14.11 17.13 8.56
CA TYR A 275 -12.85 17.80 8.20
C TYR A 275 -11.62 16.88 8.40
N LEU A 276 -11.66 15.98 9.39
CA LEU A 276 -10.62 14.96 9.58
C LEU A 276 -10.62 13.96 8.43
N HIS A 277 -11.80 13.44 8.02
CA HIS A 277 -11.94 12.56 6.86
C HIS A 277 -11.44 13.22 5.57
N ALA A 278 -11.81 14.48 5.35
CA ALA A 278 -11.33 15.26 4.22
C ALA A 278 -9.80 15.42 4.23
N THR A 279 -9.20 15.67 5.39
CA THR A 279 -7.75 15.86 5.54
C THR A 279 -6.98 14.55 5.34
N LEU A 280 -7.49 13.43 5.88
CA LEU A 280 -6.94 12.10 5.62
C LEU A 280 -7.03 11.72 4.14
N THR A 281 -8.18 11.98 3.51
CA THR A 281 -8.40 11.68 2.09
C THR A 281 -7.51 12.53 1.18
N GLU A 282 -7.34 13.81 1.50
CA GLU A 282 -6.40 14.69 0.79
C GLU A 282 -4.95 14.25 0.97
N THR A 283 -4.60 13.73 2.16
CA THR A 283 -3.28 13.15 2.41
C THR A 283 -3.06 11.92 1.52
N LEU A 284 -4.04 11.01 1.45
CA LEU A 284 -3.96 9.82 0.59
C LEU A 284 -3.92 10.18 -0.91
N ARG A 285 -4.54 11.30 -1.33
CA ARG A 285 -4.46 11.79 -2.72
C ARG A 285 -3.03 12.13 -3.11
N LEU A 286 -2.30 12.85 -2.26
CA LEU A 286 -0.94 13.31 -2.56
C LEU A 286 0.13 12.31 -2.12
N TYR A 287 -0.04 11.65 -0.99
CA TYR A 287 0.98 10.81 -0.36
C TYR A 287 0.42 9.42 -0.07
N LEU A 288 -0.06 8.76 -1.12
CA LEU A 288 -0.63 7.42 -1.02
C LEU A 288 0.43 6.41 -0.56
N GLY A 289 0.06 5.57 0.41
CA GLY A 289 0.91 4.48 0.87
C GLY A 289 1.31 3.50 -0.23
N VAL A 290 0.56 3.41 -1.34
CA VAL A 290 0.89 2.59 -2.51
C VAL A 290 0.83 3.43 -3.79
N PRO A 291 1.95 3.96 -4.31
CA PRO A 291 1.96 4.95 -5.38
C PRO A 291 1.70 4.38 -6.78
N LEU A 292 1.87 3.06 -6.97
CA LEU A 292 1.72 2.35 -8.23
C LEU A 292 1.02 1.00 -7.99
N ASP A 293 -0.01 0.69 -8.79
CA ASP A 293 -0.63 -0.63 -8.82
C ASP A 293 -0.94 -1.01 -10.27
N GLY A 294 -1.05 -2.29 -10.58
CA GLY A 294 -1.28 -2.75 -11.93
C GLY A 294 -1.82 -4.15 -12.07
N ARG A 295 -2.11 -4.52 -13.31
CA ARG A 295 -2.50 -5.88 -13.70
C ARG A 295 -1.76 -6.32 -14.95
N CYS A 296 -1.76 -7.62 -15.21
CA CYS A 296 -1.15 -8.24 -16.37
C CYS A 296 -2.24 -8.70 -17.35
N ALA A 297 -2.09 -8.35 -18.62
CA ALA A 297 -3.02 -8.73 -19.68
C ALA A 297 -2.93 -10.25 -19.97
N LYS A 298 -4.07 -10.94 -19.94
CA LYS A 298 -4.16 -12.39 -20.23
C LYS A 298 -4.22 -12.71 -21.72
N GLU A 299 -4.59 -11.72 -22.51
CA GLU A 299 -4.73 -11.77 -23.97
C GLU A 299 -4.36 -10.41 -24.56
N ASP A 300 -4.23 -10.35 -25.88
CA ASP A 300 -4.00 -9.09 -26.58
C ASP A 300 -5.24 -8.19 -26.46
N ASP A 301 -5.03 -6.88 -26.32
CA ASP A 301 -6.10 -5.90 -26.18
C ASP A 301 -5.73 -4.56 -26.82
N ILE A 302 -6.72 -3.68 -26.99
CA ILE A 302 -6.53 -2.30 -27.45
C ILE A 302 -7.14 -1.38 -26.40
N LEU A 303 -6.32 -0.51 -25.83
CA LEU A 303 -6.76 0.45 -24.82
C LEU A 303 -7.63 1.56 -25.44
N PRO A 304 -8.50 2.21 -24.66
CA PRO A 304 -9.29 3.35 -25.11
C PRO A 304 -8.51 4.51 -25.74
N ASP A 305 -7.24 4.67 -25.40
CA ASP A 305 -6.34 5.65 -26.03
C ASP A 305 -5.73 5.18 -27.37
N GLY A 306 -6.10 3.98 -27.83
CA GLY A 306 -5.69 3.40 -29.10
C GLY A 306 -4.42 2.54 -29.03
N PHE A 307 -3.72 2.51 -27.88
CA PHE A 307 -2.49 1.72 -27.78
C PHE A 307 -2.78 0.23 -27.63
N ARG A 308 -2.02 -0.56 -28.37
CA ARG A 308 -2.10 -2.02 -28.32
C ARG A 308 -1.37 -2.57 -27.10
N MET A 309 -1.99 -3.55 -26.46
CA MET A 309 -1.41 -4.38 -25.42
C MET A 309 -1.27 -5.82 -25.91
N ARG A 310 -0.16 -6.46 -25.57
CA ARG A 310 0.02 -7.89 -25.81
C ARG A 310 -0.23 -8.68 -24.54
N LYS A 311 -0.64 -9.93 -24.71
CA LYS A 311 -0.65 -10.93 -23.65
C LYS A 311 0.69 -10.94 -22.90
N GLY A 312 0.60 -10.86 -21.57
CA GLY A 312 1.74 -10.84 -20.67
C GLY A 312 2.29 -9.45 -20.36
N ASP A 313 1.83 -8.39 -21.02
CA ASP A 313 2.19 -7.03 -20.63
C ASP A 313 1.56 -6.64 -19.29
N GLY A 314 2.30 -5.87 -18.49
CA GLY A 314 1.75 -5.18 -17.33
C GLY A 314 1.13 -3.85 -17.73
N LEU A 315 -0.03 -3.51 -17.17
CA LEU A 315 -0.64 -2.19 -17.18
C LEU A 315 -0.72 -1.68 -15.75
N PHE A 316 -0.04 -0.59 -15.46
CA PHE A 316 0.05 0.03 -14.15
C PHE A 316 -0.58 1.42 -14.17
N TYR A 317 -1.42 1.70 -13.19
CA TYR A 317 -1.91 3.05 -12.94
C TYR A 317 -1.09 3.71 -11.85
N MET A 318 -0.80 4.98 -12.05
CA MET A 318 0.12 5.74 -11.20
C MET A 318 -0.67 6.64 -10.27
N ALA A 319 -1.19 6.08 -9.18
CA ALA A 319 -2.03 6.80 -8.23
C ALA A 319 -1.34 8.08 -7.70
N TYR A 320 -0.04 8.00 -7.37
CA TYR A 320 0.75 9.16 -6.94
C TYR A 320 0.79 10.30 -7.97
N ALA A 321 0.97 9.95 -9.24
CA ALA A 321 1.02 10.93 -10.32
C ALA A 321 -0.38 11.48 -10.61
N MET A 322 -1.40 10.61 -10.67
CA MET A 322 -2.80 11.01 -10.86
C MET A 322 -3.28 11.99 -9.79
N GLY A 323 -2.81 11.80 -8.55
CA GLY A 323 -3.02 12.75 -7.47
C GLY A 323 -2.62 14.18 -7.84
N ARG A 324 -1.62 14.39 -8.70
CA ARG A 324 -1.04 15.69 -9.05
C ARG A 324 -1.35 16.16 -10.48
N MET A 325 -2.32 15.56 -11.15
CA MET A 325 -2.62 15.90 -12.55
C MET A 325 -3.62 17.06 -12.65
N PRO A 326 -3.27 18.18 -13.31
CA PRO A 326 -4.18 19.32 -13.43
C PRO A 326 -5.47 19.01 -14.19
N TYR A 327 -5.39 18.13 -15.19
CA TYR A 327 -6.58 17.71 -15.95
C TYR A 327 -7.56 16.83 -15.14
N ILE A 328 -7.16 16.35 -13.96
CA ILE A 328 -8.02 15.60 -13.03
C ILE A 328 -8.51 16.51 -11.92
N TRP A 329 -7.61 17.34 -11.36
CA TRP A 329 -7.87 18.03 -10.09
C TRP A 329 -7.92 19.56 -10.16
N GLY A 330 -7.59 20.17 -11.30
CA GLY A 330 -7.46 21.62 -11.46
C GLY A 330 -6.01 22.11 -11.39
N GLU A 331 -5.76 23.39 -11.64
CA GLU A 331 -4.41 23.99 -11.59
C GLU A 331 -3.77 23.88 -10.19
N ASP A 332 -4.59 23.77 -9.16
CA ASP A 332 -4.25 23.55 -7.74
C ASP A 332 -4.03 22.06 -7.40
N ALA A 333 -3.78 21.20 -8.40
CA ALA A 333 -3.61 19.76 -8.18
C ALA A 333 -2.45 19.41 -7.23
N GLU A 334 -1.43 20.26 -7.10
CA GLU A 334 -0.31 20.02 -6.17
C GLU A 334 -0.55 20.63 -4.78
N ASP A 335 -1.56 21.50 -4.63
CA ASP A 335 -1.86 22.15 -3.37
C ASP A 335 -2.57 21.16 -2.43
N PHE A 336 -2.18 21.18 -1.15
CA PHE A 336 -2.88 20.44 -0.12
C PHE A 336 -4.09 21.24 0.37
N ARG A 337 -5.29 20.85 -0.07
CA ARG A 337 -6.54 21.53 0.29
C ARG A 337 -7.63 20.52 0.67
N PRO A 338 -7.79 20.19 1.97
CA PRO A 338 -8.84 19.30 2.44
C PRO A 338 -10.26 19.73 2.01
N GLU A 339 -10.51 21.03 1.89
CA GLU A 339 -11.80 21.59 1.49
C GLU A 339 -12.30 21.08 0.13
N ARG A 340 -11.41 20.51 -0.71
CA ARG A 340 -11.77 19.88 -1.99
C ARG A 340 -12.72 18.69 -1.83
N TRP A 341 -12.70 18.04 -0.66
CA TRP A 341 -13.53 16.88 -0.36
C TRP A 341 -14.81 17.25 0.37
N LEU A 342 -15.05 18.53 0.63
CA LEU A 342 -16.19 18.98 1.40
C LEU A 342 -17.23 19.63 0.49
N ASN A 343 -18.47 19.20 0.62
CA ASN A 343 -19.63 19.87 0.06
C ASN A 343 -20.43 20.52 1.19
N ASN A 344 -20.45 21.85 1.26
CA ASN A 344 -21.06 22.61 2.36
C ASN A 344 -20.54 22.21 3.77
N GLY A 345 -19.26 21.83 3.87
CA GLY A 345 -18.63 21.40 5.12
C GLY A 345 -18.82 19.93 5.49
N ILE A 346 -19.53 19.16 4.67
CA ILE A 346 -19.77 17.73 4.85
C ILE A 346 -18.89 16.96 3.86
N PHE A 347 -18.22 15.92 4.35
CA PHE A 347 -17.35 15.03 3.55
C PHE A 347 -18.16 14.08 2.66
#